data_AF-A0A3B6C222-F1
#
_entry.id   AF-A0A3B6C222-F1
#
_cell.length_a   1.000
_cell.length_b   1.000
_cell.length_c   1.000
_cell.angle_alpha   90.00
_cell.angle_beta   90.00
_cell.angle_gamma   90.00
#
_symmetry.space_group_name_H-M   'P 1'
#
loop_
_entity.id
_entity.type
_entity.pdbx_description
1 polymer ?
#
loop_
_entity_poly.entity_id
_entity_poly.type
_entity_poly.pdbx_seq_one_letter_code
_entity_poly.pdbx_strand_id
1 'polypeptide(L)'
;MAMASPSWSSCCTSTSTRPLPSPPASSKRRNLWRASSGRRSASGGKRQQLSIRAVAAPSSAVDYSDTGAGAGDIPSLKIKLLSAVAGLNRGLAASQEDLDRADAAARQLEAAAPAPVDLAKDLDKLQGRWRLVYSSAFSSRTLGGSRPGPPTGRLLPITLGQVFQRIDVVSQDFDNIVELELGAPWPLPPVEATATLAHKFEITGIASIKINFDKTTVKTKGNLSQLPLLEVPRLPDSLRPPASNTGSGEFDVTYLDDDTRITRGDRGELRVFVVS
;
A
#
# COMPACT_ATOMS: atom_id res chain seq x y z
N MET A 1 -66.62 28.22 -41.96
CA MET A 1 -65.22 27.91 -42.30
C MET A 1 -64.78 26.81 -41.34
N ALA A 2 -64.86 25.50 -41.61
CA ALA A 2 -64.63 24.68 -42.80
C ALA A 2 -63.18 24.74 -43.33
N MET A 3 -62.54 23.55 -43.35
CA MET A 3 -61.34 23.05 -44.08
C MET A 3 -60.40 22.33 -43.07
N ALA A 4 -60.26 21.00 -43.02
CA ALA A 4 -59.81 19.98 -44.00
C ALA A 4 -58.35 19.52 -43.72
N SER A 5 -58.18 18.19 -43.68
CA SER A 5 -56.95 17.36 -43.56
C SER A 5 -55.97 17.53 -44.74
N PRO A 6 -54.80 16.82 -44.92
CA PRO A 6 -54.49 15.36 -44.76
C PRO A 6 -53.11 15.09 -44.07
N SER A 7 -52.69 13.90 -43.58
CA SER A 7 -52.52 12.50 -44.07
C SER A 7 -51.39 12.24 -45.08
N TRP A 8 -50.44 11.37 -44.68
CA TRP A 8 -49.72 10.28 -45.41
C TRP A 8 -48.31 10.06 -44.81
N SER A 9 -48.00 8.93 -44.17
CA SER A 9 -47.85 7.53 -44.63
C SER A 9 -46.44 7.19 -45.16
N SER A 10 -45.88 6.14 -44.54
CA SER A 10 -44.63 5.44 -44.78
C SER A 10 -44.33 5.07 -46.23
N CYS A 11 -43.04 4.89 -46.55
CA CYS A 11 -42.56 3.79 -47.38
C CYS A 11 -41.10 3.44 -47.05
N CYS A 12 -40.87 2.14 -46.95
CA CYS A 12 -39.64 1.42 -46.64
C CYS A 12 -38.78 1.25 -47.91
N THR A 13 -37.44 1.14 -47.80
CA THR A 13 -36.69 0.01 -48.39
C THR A 13 -35.20 0.00 -48.00
N SER A 14 -34.71 -1.23 -47.91
CA SER A 14 -33.43 -1.77 -47.45
C SER A 14 -32.25 -1.51 -48.40
N THR A 15 -30.99 -1.69 -47.95
CA THR A 15 -30.11 -2.85 -48.26
C THR A 15 -28.62 -2.52 -47.99
N SER A 16 -27.91 -3.49 -47.40
CA SER A 16 -26.53 -3.92 -47.71
C SER A 16 -25.33 -3.48 -46.84
N THR A 17 -24.91 -4.43 -45.99
CA THR A 17 -23.59 -5.11 -45.94
C THR A 17 -22.26 -4.31 -45.93
N ARG A 18 -21.53 -4.32 -44.80
CA ARG A 18 -20.27 -5.09 -44.56
C ARG A 18 -19.51 -4.59 -43.31
N PRO A 19 -18.97 -5.50 -42.46
CA PRO A 19 -18.04 -5.16 -41.38
C PRO A 19 -16.55 -5.41 -41.75
N LEU A 20 -15.63 -4.72 -41.06
CA LEU A 20 -14.15 -4.82 -41.18
C LEU A 20 -13.52 -4.50 -39.80
N PRO A 21 -12.28 -4.91 -39.48
CA PRO A 21 -11.88 -6.29 -39.22
C PRO A 21 -11.10 -6.46 -37.89
N SER A 22 -11.03 -7.70 -37.41
CA SER A 22 -10.18 -8.18 -36.31
C SER A 22 -8.69 -8.29 -36.70
N PRO A 23 -7.73 -8.13 -35.76
CA PRO A 23 -6.32 -8.40 -36.01
C PRO A 23 -5.98 -9.90 -35.91
N PRO A 24 -4.99 -10.40 -36.66
CA PRO A 24 -4.68 -11.83 -36.73
C PRO A 24 -3.71 -12.30 -35.64
N ALA A 25 -3.94 -13.53 -35.18
CA ALA A 25 -2.97 -14.37 -34.50
C ALA A 25 -2.20 -15.23 -35.53
N SER A 26 -0.88 -15.25 -35.46
CA SER A 26 0.03 -16.26 -36.02
C SER A 26 1.44 -15.97 -35.48
N SER A 27 2.41 -16.87 -35.36
CA SER A 27 2.48 -18.33 -35.23
C SER A 27 3.95 -18.65 -34.86
N LYS A 28 4.14 -19.70 -34.07
CA LYS A 28 5.29 -20.64 -33.99
C LYS A 28 6.70 -20.15 -34.41
N ARG A 29 7.66 -20.29 -33.46
CA ARG A 29 9.02 -20.89 -33.61
C ARG A 29 9.63 -20.94 -32.19
N ARG A 30 9.74 -22.07 -31.47
CA ARG A 30 10.69 -23.20 -31.60
C ARG A 30 12.13 -22.77 -31.95
N ASN A 31 13.00 -22.83 -30.94
CA ASN A 31 14.36 -23.42 -30.90
C ASN A 31 14.84 -23.29 -29.44
N LEU A 32 14.85 -24.34 -28.59
CA LEU A 32 15.85 -25.41 -28.51
C LEU A 32 17.29 -24.90 -28.70
N TRP A 33 17.94 -24.56 -27.60
CA TRP A 33 19.39 -24.75 -27.46
C TRP A 33 19.69 -25.63 -26.26
N ARG A 34 20.57 -26.57 -26.55
CA ARG A 34 20.95 -27.75 -25.80
C ARG A 34 22.17 -27.42 -24.94
N ALA A 35 22.29 -28.18 -23.87
CA ALA A 35 23.38 -28.22 -22.91
C ALA A 35 24.80 -28.17 -23.52
N SER A 36 25.73 -27.61 -22.76
CA SER A 36 27.10 -28.11 -22.70
C SER A 36 27.60 -28.17 -21.25
N SER A 37 27.84 -29.40 -20.85
CA SER A 37 28.65 -29.83 -19.72
C SER A 37 30.10 -29.38 -19.90
N GLY A 38 30.71 -28.85 -18.83
CA GLY A 38 32.15 -28.61 -18.74
C GLY A 38 32.70 -29.04 -17.38
N ARG A 39 33.09 -30.31 -17.27
CA ARG A 39 33.98 -30.81 -16.21
C ARG A 39 35.40 -30.28 -16.45
N ARG A 40 36.12 -29.93 -15.38
CA ARG A 40 37.56 -30.23 -15.24
C ARG A 40 37.99 -30.19 -13.76
N SER A 41 38.56 -31.33 -13.34
CA SER A 41 39.38 -31.65 -12.16
C SER A 41 40.43 -30.58 -11.84
N ALA A 42 40.67 -30.19 -10.58
CA ALA A 42 41.28 -30.89 -9.43
C ALA A 42 42.76 -30.52 -9.23
N SER A 43 43.03 -29.86 -8.10
CA SER A 43 44.25 -29.94 -7.28
C SER A 43 43.78 -29.55 -5.86
N GLY A 44 44.05 -30.26 -4.77
CA GLY A 44 45.26 -30.97 -4.40
C GLY A 44 45.88 -30.24 -3.21
N GLY A 45 45.26 -30.31 -2.02
CA GLY A 45 45.76 -29.65 -0.81
C GLY A 45 45.21 -30.29 0.47
N LYS A 46 46.09 -30.92 1.23
CA LYS A 46 45.83 -31.64 2.50
C LYS A 46 45.54 -30.67 3.66
N ARG A 47 45.01 -31.26 4.75
CA ARG A 47 45.13 -30.87 6.18
C ARG A 47 44.17 -29.75 6.64
N GLN A 48 43.47 -29.78 7.78
CA GLN A 48 43.41 -30.65 8.97
C GLN A 48 41.96 -30.66 9.50
N GLN A 49 41.53 -31.81 10.01
CA GLN A 49 40.24 -31.99 10.68
C GLN A 49 40.37 -31.57 12.15
N LEU A 50 39.81 -30.41 12.51
CA LEU A 50 39.67 -29.95 13.89
C LEU A 50 38.25 -30.27 14.37
N SER A 51 38.13 -31.31 15.19
CA SER A 51 36.89 -31.72 15.84
C SER A 51 36.59 -30.76 17.01
N ILE A 52 35.76 -29.76 16.79
CA ILE A 52 35.23 -28.93 17.88
C ILE A 52 33.93 -29.58 18.37
N ARG A 53 34.02 -30.16 19.57
CA ARG A 53 32.88 -30.74 20.31
C ARG A 53 32.08 -29.58 20.92
N ALA A 54 31.00 -29.16 20.26
CA ALA A 54 30.06 -28.20 20.83
C ALA A 54 29.17 -28.91 21.85
N VAL A 55 29.28 -28.49 23.12
CA VAL A 55 28.41 -28.90 24.22
C VAL A 55 27.06 -28.20 24.03
N ALA A 56 26.02 -28.96 23.73
CA ALA A 56 24.66 -28.46 23.69
C ALA A 56 24.19 -28.16 25.12
N ALA A 57 23.90 -26.89 25.40
CA ALA A 57 23.13 -26.49 26.57
C ALA A 57 21.63 -26.79 26.30
N PRO A 58 20.88 -27.34 27.26
CA PRO A 58 19.46 -27.57 27.09
C PRO A 58 18.71 -26.23 27.14
N SER A 59 18.18 -25.79 26.01
CA SER A 59 17.20 -24.70 25.98
C SER A 59 15.84 -25.29 26.35
N SER A 60 15.25 -24.76 27.41
CA SER A 60 13.97 -25.14 27.99
C SER A 60 12.89 -25.27 26.93
N ALA A 61 12.40 -26.49 26.70
CA ALA A 61 11.20 -26.74 25.92
C ALA A 61 10.01 -26.21 26.72
N VAL A 62 9.38 -25.14 26.22
CA VAL A 62 8.08 -24.69 26.69
C VAL A 62 7.05 -25.62 26.05
N ASP A 63 6.38 -26.38 26.89
CA ASP A 63 5.33 -27.32 26.52
C ASP A 63 4.11 -26.53 26.01
N TYR A 64 3.95 -26.44 24.70
CA TYR A 64 2.71 -25.95 24.09
C TYR A 64 1.81 -27.15 23.88
N SER A 65 0.84 -27.30 24.77
CA SER A 65 -0.31 -28.17 24.59
C SER A 65 -1.01 -27.83 23.28
N ASP A 66 -0.77 -28.67 22.28
CA ASP A 66 -1.49 -28.76 21.02
C ASP A 66 -2.97 -29.02 21.30
N THR A 67 -3.79 -27.99 21.12
CA THR A 67 -5.24 -28.12 20.98
C THR A 67 -5.75 -27.08 20.01
N GLY A 68 -6.05 -27.52 18.78
CA GLY A 68 -6.89 -26.77 17.86
C GLY A 68 -6.27 -26.46 16.50
N ALA A 69 -6.17 -27.48 15.64
CA ALA A 69 -5.98 -27.27 14.22
C ALA A 69 -7.12 -26.40 13.64
N GLY A 70 -6.80 -25.21 13.10
CA GLY A 70 -7.70 -24.49 12.19
C GLY A 70 -7.57 -22.97 12.11
N ALA A 71 -7.16 -22.27 13.17
CA ALA A 71 -7.00 -20.82 13.17
C ALA A 71 -5.79 -20.46 14.04
N GLY A 72 -4.79 -19.78 13.46
CA GLY A 72 -3.70 -19.24 14.27
C GLY A 72 -4.27 -18.25 15.29
N ASP A 73 -3.76 -18.28 16.52
CA ASP A 73 -4.10 -17.29 17.54
C ASP A 73 -3.86 -15.86 17.00
N ILE A 74 -4.73 -14.90 17.34
CA ILE A 74 -4.70 -13.53 16.79
C ILE A 74 -3.30 -12.87 16.90
N PRO A 75 -2.61 -12.94 18.06
CA PRO A 75 -1.22 -12.49 18.19
C PRO A 75 -0.26 -13.14 17.18
N SER A 76 -0.39 -14.44 16.92
CA SER A 76 0.48 -15.15 15.96
C SER A 76 0.24 -14.65 14.52
N LEU A 77 -1.01 -14.36 14.17
CA LEU A 77 -1.39 -13.82 12.87
C LEU A 77 -0.94 -12.36 12.70
N LYS A 78 -1.00 -11.55 13.76
CA LYS A 78 -0.41 -10.20 13.77
C LYS A 78 1.09 -10.24 13.53
N ILE A 79 1.81 -11.10 14.26
CA ILE A 79 3.25 -11.29 14.06
C ILE A 79 3.54 -11.72 12.62
N LYS A 80 2.74 -12.65 12.08
CA LYS A 80 2.86 -13.08 10.69
C LYS A 80 2.68 -11.92 9.71
N LEU A 81 1.65 -11.09 9.87
CA LEU A 81 1.42 -9.91 9.03
C LEU A 81 2.57 -8.91 9.14
N LEU A 82 2.98 -8.55 10.36
CA LEU A 82 4.08 -7.60 10.59
C LEU A 82 5.40 -8.12 10.02
N SER A 83 5.67 -9.42 10.13
CA SER A 83 6.85 -10.05 9.53
C SER A 83 6.81 -10.04 8.00
N ALA A 84 5.62 -10.19 7.39
CA ALA A 84 5.46 -10.16 5.94
C ALA A 84 5.71 -8.76 5.36
N VAL A 85 5.41 -7.70 6.11
CA VAL A 85 5.62 -6.32 5.68
C VAL A 85 6.93 -5.69 6.18
N ALA A 86 7.65 -6.39 7.06
CA ALA A 86 8.94 -5.95 7.57
C ALA A 86 9.96 -5.82 6.43
N GLY A 87 10.71 -4.72 6.41
CA GLY A 87 11.75 -4.48 5.41
C GLY A 87 11.25 -3.99 4.04
N LEU A 88 9.93 -3.92 3.80
CA LEU A 88 9.38 -3.47 2.51
C LEU A 88 9.37 -1.94 2.31
N ASN A 89 10.03 -1.17 3.18
CA ASN A 89 10.02 0.30 3.18
C ASN A 89 8.59 0.88 3.00
N ARG A 90 7.66 0.40 3.84
CA ARG A 90 6.22 0.77 3.81
C ARG A 90 5.49 0.43 2.52
N GLY A 91 6.05 -0.44 1.69
CA GLY A 91 5.51 -0.85 0.39
C GLY A 91 6.29 -0.32 -0.81
N LEU A 92 7.23 0.60 -0.62
CA LEU A 92 8.06 1.14 -1.71
C LEU A 92 9.00 0.10 -2.32
N ALA A 93 9.47 -0.87 -1.53
CA ALA A 93 10.36 -1.93 -1.99
C ALA A 93 9.62 -3.25 -2.28
N ALA A 94 8.29 -3.27 -2.19
CA ALA A 94 7.50 -4.50 -2.32
C ALA A 94 7.46 -5.01 -3.77
N SER A 95 7.78 -6.30 -3.95
CA SER A 95 7.52 -7.02 -5.20
C SER A 95 6.07 -7.53 -5.25
N GLN A 96 5.61 -8.01 -6.41
CA GLN A 96 4.26 -8.59 -6.52
C GLN A 96 4.05 -9.76 -5.56
N GLU A 97 5.08 -10.62 -5.38
CA GLU A 97 5.02 -11.73 -4.43
C GLU A 97 4.89 -11.24 -2.98
N ASP A 98 5.51 -10.10 -2.64
CA ASP A 98 5.38 -9.50 -1.31
C ASP A 98 3.98 -8.89 -1.11
N LEU A 99 3.40 -8.29 -2.16
CA LEU A 99 2.02 -7.80 -2.12
C LEU A 99 1.05 -8.93 -1.82
N ASP A 100 1.19 -10.06 -2.53
CA ASP A 100 0.32 -11.23 -2.38
C ASP A 100 0.50 -11.88 -1.00
N ARG A 101 1.74 -11.94 -0.49
CA ARG A 101 2.04 -12.45 0.86
C ARG A 101 1.42 -11.58 1.95
N ALA A 102 1.55 -10.26 1.83
CA ALA A 102 0.96 -9.31 2.78
C ALA A 102 -0.57 -9.38 2.75
N ASP A 103 -1.19 -9.47 1.57
CA ASP A 103 -2.64 -9.60 1.43
C ASP A 103 -3.15 -10.92 2.01
N ALA A 104 -2.46 -12.03 1.75
CA ALA A 104 -2.82 -13.33 2.33
C ALA A 104 -2.73 -13.31 3.87
N ALA A 105 -1.69 -12.70 4.44
CA ALA A 105 -1.54 -12.57 5.89
C ALA A 105 -2.63 -11.67 6.50
N ALA A 106 -2.95 -10.55 5.85
CA ALA A 106 -4.02 -9.65 6.29
C ALA A 106 -5.38 -10.36 6.27
N ARG A 107 -5.71 -11.09 5.20
CA ARG A 107 -6.97 -11.85 5.11
C ARG A 107 -7.09 -12.93 6.18
N GLN A 108 -5.98 -13.57 6.56
CA GLN A 108 -5.99 -14.55 7.65
C GLN A 108 -6.33 -13.89 8.99
N LEU A 109 -5.79 -12.70 9.25
CA LEU A 109 -6.10 -11.93 10.45
C LEU A 109 -7.54 -11.42 10.45
N GLU A 110 -8.01 -10.88 9.31
CA GLU A 110 -9.40 -10.45 9.11
C GLU A 110 -10.38 -11.61 9.33
N ALA A 111 -10.08 -12.81 8.83
CA ALA A 111 -10.94 -13.99 8.98
C ALA A 111 -10.94 -14.57 10.41
N ALA A 112 -9.88 -14.36 11.17
CA ALA A 112 -9.77 -14.80 12.56
C ALA A 112 -10.34 -13.79 13.58
N ALA A 113 -10.81 -12.63 13.11
CA ALA A 113 -11.38 -11.60 13.98
C ALA A 113 -12.66 -12.12 14.67
N PRO A 114 -12.86 -11.88 15.98
CA PRO A 114 -14.00 -12.42 16.73
C PRO A 114 -15.35 -11.92 16.23
N ALA A 115 -15.39 -10.70 15.70
CA ALA A 115 -16.57 -10.09 15.11
C ALA A 115 -16.16 -9.17 13.95
N PRO A 116 -17.05 -8.97 12.96
CA PRO A 116 -16.87 -7.93 11.95
C PRO A 116 -16.77 -6.55 12.61
N VAL A 117 -15.95 -5.67 12.03
CA VAL A 117 -15.83 -4.28 12.49
C VAL A 117 -17.17 -3.57 12.38
N ASP A 118 -17.60 -2.92 13.45
CA ASP A 118 -18.81 -2.10 13.51
C ASP A 118 -18.44 -0.71 14.04
N LEU A 119 -18.22 0.23 13.13
CA LEU A 119 -17.82 1.61 13.46
C LEU A 119 -18.90 2.36 14.23
N ALA A 120 -20.15 1.89 14.28
CA ALA A 120 -21.15 2.52 15.15
C ALA A 120 -20.86 2.26 16.63
N LYS A 121 -20.15 1.17 16.96
CA LYS A 121 -19.79 0.77 18.34
C LYS A 121 -18.34 1.01 18.67
N ASP A 122 -17.46 0.79 17.70
CA ASP A 122 -16.00 0.81 17.86
C ASP A 122 -15.35 2.12 17.37
N LEU A 123 -16.14 3.19 17.23
CA LEU A 123 -15.63 4.46 16.69
C LEU A 123 -14.51 5.04 17.55
N ASP A 124 -14.65 4.91 18.86
CA ASP A 124 -13.70 5.37 19.88
C ASP A 124 -12.33 4.71 19.71
N LYS A 125 -12.28 3.45 19.25
CA LYS A 125 -11.01 2.74 18.96
C LYS A 125 -10.24 3.36 17.81
N LEU A 126 -10.86 4.15 16.92
CA LEU A 126 -10.13 4.88 15.89
C LEU A 126 -9.37 6.09 16.44
N GLN A 127 -9.73 6.58 17.63
CA GLN A 127 -9.17 7.79 18.22
C GLN A 127 -7.65 7.67 18.40
N GLY A 128 -6.94 8.73 18.04
CA GLY A 128 -5.52 8.87 18.35
C GLY A 128 -4.64 8.89 17.11
N ARG A 129 -3.39 8.44 17.27
CA ARG A 129 -2.36 8.53 16.24
C ARG A 129 -1.94 7.15 15.78
N TRP A 130 -2.11 6.92 14.49
CA TRP A 130 -1.79 5.66 13.83
C TRP A 130 -0.57 5.84 12.94
N ARG A 131 0.42 4.96 13.04
CA ARG A 131 1.58 4.93 12.15
C ARG A 131 1.36 3.90 11.05
N LEU A 132 1.51 4.34 9.80
CA LEU A 132 1.45 3.45 8.64
C LEU A 132 2.71 2.60 8.57
N VAL A 133 2.55 1.29 8.71
CA VAL A 133 3.67 0.33 8.57
C VAL A 133 3.79 -0.18 7.13
N TYR A 134 2.67 -0.24 6.40
CA TYR A 134 2.64 -0.76 5.05
C TYR A 134 1.46 -0.23 4.25
N SER A 135 1.69 0.10 2.98
CA SER A 135 0.64 0.35 2.00
C SER A 135 1.00 -0.27 0.65
N SER A 136 0.11 -1.09 0.09
CA SER A 136 0.31 -1.63 -1.27
C SER A 136 0.28 -0.54 -2.34
N ALA A 137 -0.38 0.59 -2.08
CA ALA A 137 -0.47 1.73 -2.99
C ALA A 137 0.90 2.32 -3.35
N PHE A 138 1.86 2.25 -2.43
CA PHE A 138 3.21 2.80 -2.62
C PHE A 138 4.09 1.97 -3.55
N SER A 139 3.73 0.70 -3.79
CA SER A 139 4.43 -0.15 -4.77
C SER A 139 4.14 0.27 -6.22
N SER A 140 3.03 0.98 -6.45
CA SER A 140 2.56 1.34 -7.79
C SER A 140 3.25 2.60 -8.32
N ARG A 141 4.47 2.44 -8.87
CA ARG A 141 5.20 3.27 -9.87
C ARG A 141 5.26 4.82 -9.77
N THR A 142 4.54 5.51 -8.89
CA THR A 142 4.41 6.97 -8.87
C THR A 142 5.18 7.64 -7.73
N LEU A 143 5.44 6.92 -6.63
CA LEU A 143 6.07 7.47 -5.41
C LEU A 143 7.51 6.99 -5.16
N GLY A 144 8.18 6.45 -6.18
CA GLY A 144 9.57 6.01 -6.06
C GLY A 144 9.73 4.56 -5.60
N GLY A 145 8.87 3.67 -6.08
CA GLY A 145 9.17 2.24 -6.11
C GLY A 145 10.37 2.00 -7.02
N SER A 146 11.57 2.15 -6.47
CA SER A 146 12.81 1.97 -7.22
C SER A 146 13.18 0.50 -7.25
N ARG A 147 13.09 -0.07 -8.46
CA ARG A 147 14.07 -1.09 -8.88
C ARG A 147 15.48 -0.58 -8.57
N PRO A 148 16.39 -1.43 -8.09
CA PRO A 148 17.81 -1.12 -8.04
C PRO A 148 18.29 -0.81 -9.47
N GLY A 149 18.62 0.45 -9.75
CA GLY A 149 19.07 0.93 -11.06
C GLY A 149 19.41 2.42 -11.02
N PRO A 150 20.38 2.88 -11.83
CA PRO A 150 20.87 4.26 -11.77
C PRO A 150 19.76 5.27 -12.16
N PRO A 151 19.69 6.42 -11.48
CA PRO A 151 18.56 7.35 -11.59
C PRO A 151 18.60 8.12 -12.92
N THR A 152 17.70 7.80 -13.85
CA THR A 152 17.40 8.67 -15.00
C THR A 152 16.23 9.59 -14.63
N GLY A 153 16.54 10.77 -14.07
CA GLY A 153 15.62 11.92 -14.18
C GLY A 153 15.38 12.78 -12.94
N ARG A 154 15.80 12.39 -11.73
CA ARG A 154 15.65 13.25 -10.53
C ARG A 154 17.02 13.55 -9.92
N LEU A 155 17.44 14.81 -10.04
CA LEU A 155 18.72 15.30 -9.50
C LEU A 155 18.81 15.22 -7.97
N LEU A 156 17.69 15.11 -7.26
CA LEU A 156 17.63 15.00 -5.80
C LEU A 156 16.67 13.87 -5.36
N PRO A 157 17.11 12.91 -4.52
CA PRO A 157 16.24 11.89 -3.98
C PRO A 157 15.29 12.50 -2.95
N ILE A 158 13.98 12.29 -3.09
CA ILE A 158 13.02 12.53 -2.01
C ILE A 158 12.82 11.20 -1.32
N THR A 159 13.16 11.12 -0.04
CA THR A 159 12.94 9.96 0.81
C THR A 159 11.65 10.14 1.62
N LEU A 160 10.81 9.11 1.60
CA LEU A 160 9.58 9.07 2.39
C LEU A 160 9.95 8.66 3.82
N GLY A 161 9.81 9.59 4.76
CA GLY A 161 9.94 9.37 6.19
C GLY A 161 8.73 8.63 6.77
N GLN A 162 8.45 8.85 8.05
CA GLN A 162 7.30 8.22 8.69
C GLN A 162 5.99 8.80 8.19
N VAL A 163 4.96 7.96 8.09
CA VAL A 163 3.61 8.37 7.72
C VAL A 163 2.71 8.05 8.90
N PHE A 164 2.00 9.08 9.36
CA PHE A 164 1.06 8.99 10.47
C PHE A 164 -0.31 9.44 10.03
N GLN A 165 -1.31 9.00 10.78
CA GLN A 165 -2.69 9.37 10.61
C GLN A 165 -3.24 9.72 11.98
N ARG A 166 -3.51 11.02 12.20
CA ARG A 166 -4.20 11.47 13.41
C ARG A 166 -5.68 11.45 13.14
N ILE A 167 -6.44 10.81 14.02
CA ILE A 167 -7.89 10.73 13.93
C ILE A 167 -8.45 11.30 15.22
N ASP A 168 -9.34 12.27 15.07
CA ASP A 168 -10.14 12.80 16.15
C ASP A 168 -11.62 12.60 15.82
N VAL A 169 -12.24 11.66 16.52
CA VAL A 169 -13.63 11.25 16.39
C VAL A 169 -14.58 12.37 16.80
N VAL A 170 -14.20 13.21 17.77
CA VAL A 170 -15.07 14.26 18.30
C VAL A 170 -15.18 15.41 17.30
N SER A 171 -14.05 15.83 16.71
CA SER A 171 -14.02 16.89 15.71
C SER A 171 -14.15 16.40 14.26
N GLN A 172 -14.23 15.07 14.08
CA GLN A 172 -14.21 14.39 12.79
C GLN A 172 -12.97 14.74 11.95
N ASP A 173 -11.84 14.98 12.60
CA ASP A 173 -10.57 15.27 11.92
C ASP A 173 -9.84 13.99 11.54
N PHE A 174 -9.27 14.02 10.33
CA PHE A 174 -8.48 12.93 9.77
C PHE A 174 -7.26 13.49 9.05
N ASP A 175 -6.17 13.60 9.79
CA ASP A 175 -4.94 14.23 9.30
C ASP A 175 -3.94 13.17 8.87
N ASN A 176 -3.64 13.12 7.56
CA ASN A 176 -2.53 12.33 7.05
C ASN A 176 -1.24 13.15 7.13
N ILE A 177 -0.32 12.74 7.99
CA ILE A 177 0.92 13.46 8.28
C ILE A 177 2.07 12.66 7.68
N VAL A 178 2.74 13.22 6.69
CA VAL A 178 3.87 12.62 5.98
C VAL A 178 5.14 13.37 6.32
N GLU A 179 6.12 12.66 6.85
CA GLU A 179 7.47 13.18 6.98
C GLU A 179 8.23 12.91 5.67
N LEU A 180 8.88 13.94 5.16
CA LEU A 180 9.62 13.93 3.91
C LEU A 180 11.04 14.40 4.19
N GLU A 181 12.00 13.71 3.60
CA GLU A 181 13.39 14.10 3.61
C GLU A 181 13.78 14.42 2.16
N LEU A 182 14.20 15.65 1.93
CA LEU A 182 14.63 16.14 0.64
C LEU A 182 16.16 16.05 0.61
N GLY A 183 16.71 15.16 -0.20
CA GLY A 183 18.13 15.13 -0.48
C GLY A 183 18.59 16.48 -1.06
N ALA A 184 19.77 16.94 -0.65
CA ALA A 184 20.36 18.19 -1.12
C ALA A 184 21.68 17.89 -1.85
N PRO A 185 22.08 18.70 -2.85
CA PRO A 185 23.36 18.51 -3.51
C PRO A 185 24.48 18.82 -2.53
N TRP A 186 25.57 18.04 -2.57
CA TRP A 186 26.75 18.32 -1.77
C TRP A 186 27.24 19.76 -2.01
N PRO A 187 27.55 20.56 -0.97
CA PRO A 187 27.73 20.21 0.45
C PRO A 187 26.51 20.50 1.36
N LEU A 188 25.32 20.69 0.80
CA LEU A 188 24.15 21.09 1.58
C LEU A 188 23.58 19.90 2.38
N PRO A 189 23.15 20.12 3.63
CA PRO A 189 22.46 19.08 4.40
C PRO A 189 21.06 18.80 3.82
N PRO A 190 20.53 17.58 3.98
CA PRO A 190 19.14 17.27 3.62
C PRO A 190 18.15 18.17 4.36
N VAL A 191 17.03 18.49 3.70
CA VAL A 191 15.96 19.28 4.28
C VAL A 191 14.82 18.35 4.70
N GLU A 192 14.48 18.39 5.98
CA GLU A 192 13.31 17.69 6.51
C GLU A 192 12.06 18.57 6.38
N ALA A 193 10.96 17.96 5.96
CA ALA A 193 9.65 18.59 5.91
C ALA A 193 8.57 17.64 6.43
N THR A 194 7.47 18.21 6.91
CA THR A 194 6.28 17.48 7.34
C THR A 194 5.09 18.07 6.62
N ALA A 195 4.50 17.29 5.72
CA ALA A 195 3.25 17.63 5.05
C ALA A 195 2.10 17.03 5.86
N THR A 196 1.12 17.86 6.22
CA THR A 196 -0.11 17.44 6.88
C THR A 196 -1.27 17.72 5.93
N LEU A 197 -1.92 16.66 5.46
CA LEU A 197 -3.14 16.73 4.69
C LEU A 197 -4.30 16.58 5.66
N ALA A 198 -4.96 17.69 5.97
CA ALA A 198 -6.13 17.71 6.80
C ALA A 198 -7.35 17.27 6.00
N HIS A 199 -8.11 16.34 6.57
CA HIS A 199 -9.39 15.90 6.03
C HIS A 199 -10.44 15.89 7.12
N LYS A 200 -11.69 16.06 6.72
CA LYS A 200 -12.85 15.69 7.54
C LYS A 200 -13.31 14.30 7.15
N PHE A 201 -13.78 13.51 8.11
CA PHE A 201 -14.29 12.18 7.81
C PHE A 201 -15.74 11.98 8.24
N GLU A 202 -16.44 11.13 7.49
CA GLU A 202 -17.83 10.76 7.71
C GLU A 202 -17.94 9.24 7.60
N ILE A 203 -18.82 8.65 8.40
CA ILE A 203 -19.11 7.21 8.37
C ILE A 203 -20.25 7.00 7.38
N THR A 204 -19.99 6.27 6.28
CA THR A 204 -20.97 6.02 5.21
C THR A 204 -21.61 4.64 5.32
N GLY A 205 -20.98 3.71 6.05
CA GLY A 205 -21.45 2.34 6.23
C GLY A 205 -21.00 1.74 7.56
N ILE A 206 -21.20 0.44 7.75
CA ILE A 206 -20.85 -0.28 8.99
C ILE A 206 -19.33 -0.21 9.26
N ALA A 207 -18.53 -0.31 8.20
CA ALA A 207 -17.06 -0.26 8.25
C ALA A 207 -16.45 0.79 7.31
N SER A 208 -17.29 1.56 6.61
CA SER A 208 -16.87 2.45 5.52
C SER A 208 -16.73 3.88 6.00
N ILE A 209 -15.58 4.48 5.67
CA ILE A 209 -15.23 5.86 6.01
C ILE A 209 -14.96 6.62 4.72
N LYS A 210 -15.64 7.76 4.59
CA LYS A 210 -15.38 8.74 3.56
C LYS A 210 -14.61 9.91 4.15
N ILE A 211 -13.51 10.28 3.51
CA ILE A 211 -12.72 11.46 3.83
C ILE A 211 -12.91 12.54 2.78
N ASN A 212 -13.01 13.78 3.23
CA ASN A 212 -13.10 14.98 2.41
C ASN A 212 -11.91 15.86 2.75
N PHE A 213 -11.09 16.16 1.75
CA PHE A 213 -9.91 17.01 1.87
C PHE A 213 -10.32 18.44 2.24
N ASP A 214 -9.61 18.98 3.22
CA ASP A 214 -9.76 20.37 3.64
C ASP A 214 -8.58 21.20 3.14
N LYS A 215 -7.37 20.93 3.67
CA LYS A 215 -6.16 21.67 3.31
C LYS A 215 -4.89 20.86 3.43
N THR A 216 -3.84 21.29 2.72
CA THR A 216 -2.49 20.82 2.96
C THR A 216 -1.67 21.89 3.65
N THR A 217 -1.01 21.49 4.72
CA THR A 217 -0.08 22.31 5.47
C THR A 217 1.31 21.70 5.38
N VAL A 218 2.34 22.46 4.98
CA VAL A 218 3.74 21.98 4.95
C VAL A 218 4.58 22.74 5.96
N LYS A 219 5.24 22.00 6.86
CA LYS A 219 6.19 22.49 7.86
C LYS A 219 7.59 22.04 7.49
N THR A 220 8.55 22.95 7.39
CA THR A 220 9.96 22.60 7.30
C THR A 220 10.52 22.37 8.70
N LYS A 221 11.35 21.33 8.87
CA LYS A 221 12.04 20.98 10.12
C LYS A 221 13.53 21.35 10.03
N GLY A 222 14.23 21.32 11.17
CA GLY A 222 15.67 21.62 11.24
C GLY A 222 15.99 23.11 11.14
N ASN A 223 17.07 23.46 10.44
CA ASN A 223 17.55 24.85 10.30
C ASN A 223 16.56 25.76 9.52
N LEU A 224 15.57 25.17 8.85
CA LEU A 224 14.50 25.87 8.14
C LEU A 224 13.19 25.92 8.92
N SER A 225 13.19 25.56 10.21
CA SER A 225 12.00 25.65 11.09
C SER A 225 11.50 27.07 11.32
N GLN A 226 12.33 28.08 11.03
CA GLN A 226 11.96 29.49 11.08
C GLN A 226 11.11 29.94 9.89
N LEU A 227 11.01 29.13 8.82
CA LEU A 227 10.17 29.45 7.69
C LEU A 227 8.69 29.32 8.07
N PRO A 228 7.84 30.26 7.65
CA PRO A 228 6.43 30.24 7.97
C PRO A 228 5.75 28.99 7.39
N LEU A 229 4.69 28.58 8.07
CA LEU A 229 3.81 27.51 7.63
C LEU A 229 3.28 27.79 6.22
N LEU A 230 3.66 26.96 5.25
CA LEU A 230 3.16 27.10 3.89
C LEU A 230 1.85 26.32 3.78
N GLU A 231 0.73 27.06 3.78
CA GLU A 231 -0.56 26.52 3.37
C GLU A 231 -0.55 26.42 1.85
N VAL A 232 -0.30 25.22 1.34
CA VAL A 232 -0.35 24.97 -0.09
C VAL A 232 -1.76 24.48 -0.39
N PRO A 233 -2.55 25.18 -1.22
CA PRO A 233 -3.92 24.76 -1.51
C PRO A 233 -3.98 23.37 -2.16
N ARG A 234 -2.89 22.92 -2.81
CA ARG A 234 -2.77 21.60 -3.45
C ARG A 234 -1.34 21.06 -3.37
N LEU A 235 -1.16 19.86 -2.83
CA LEU A 235 0.10 19.11 -3.03
C LEU A 235 0.32 18.84 -4.53
N PRO A 236 1.57 18.87 -5.01
CA PRO A 236 1.89 18.44 -6.37
C PRO A 236 1.40 17.01 -6.57
N ASP A 237 0.84 16.72 -7.75
CA ASP A 237 0.16 15.45 -8.06
C ASP A 237 1.05 14.20 -7.83
N SER A 238 2.38 14.39 -7.83
CA SER A 238 3.37 13.35 -7.57
C SER A 238 3.47 12.90 -6.11
N LEU A 239 3.01 13.70 -5.14
CA LEU A 239 2.97 13.35 -3.71
C LEU A 239 1.57 12.94 -3.24
N ARG A 240 0.63 12.92 -4.18
CA ARG A 240 -0.78 12.66 -3.91
C ARG A 240 -1.03 11.14 -3.93
N PRO A 241 -1.72 10.58 -2.91
CA PRO A 241 -2.26 9.23 -3.01
C PRO A 241 -3.27 9.17 -4.18
N PRO A 242 -3.23 8.14 -5.04
CA PRO A 242 -4.00 8.07 -6.29
C PRO A 242 -5.53 8.20 -6.14
N ALA A 243 -6.06 8.08 -4.91
CA ALA A 243 -7.48 8.26 -4.58
C ALA A 243 -7.99 9.72 -4.60
N SER A 244 -7.14 10.74 -4.61
CA SER A 244 -7.57 12.13 -4.32
C SER A 244 -7.73 13.06 -5.54
N ASN A 245 -8.04 12.51 -6.72
CA ASN A 245 -8.39 13.33 -7.89
C ASN A 245 -9.68 14.15 -7.69
N THR A 246 -10.52 13.79 -6.72
CA THR A 246 -11.79 14.46 -6.41
C THR A 246 -11.74 15.27 -5.11
N GLY A 247 -10.59 15.29 -4.41
CA GLY A 247 -10.52 15.86 -3.06
C GLY A 247 -11.34 15.08 -2.01
N SER A 248 -11.81 13.88 -2.34
CA SER A 248 -12.43 12.95 -1.41
C SER A 248 -11.90 11.54 -1.66
N GLY A 249 -11.94 10.70 -0.64
CA GLY A 249 -11.52 9.30 -0.71
C GLY A 249 -12.40 8.43 0.18
N GLU A 250 -12.58 7.17 -0.20
CA GLU A 250 -13.39 6.22 0.56
C GLU A 250 -12.57 4.95 0.82
N PHE A 251 -12.71 4.39 2.01
CA PHE A 251 -12.03 3.16 2.41
C PHE A 251 -12.82 2.44 3.51
N ASP A 252 -12.62 1.13 3.59
CA ASP A 252 -13.22 0.27 4.60
C ASP A 252 -12.19 -0.07 5.68
N VAL A 253 -12.62 -0.10 6.94
CA VAL A 253 -11.85 -0.62 8.08
C VAL A 253 -12.20 -2.09 8.24
N THR A 254 -11.32 -2.98 7.79
CA THR A 254 -11.59 -4.43 7.77
C THR A 254 -11.13 -5.15 9.04
N TYR A 255 -10.23 -4.53 9.80
CA TYR A 255 -9.79 -5.03 11.10
C TYR A 255 -9.41 -3.85 11.99
N LEU A 256 -9.84 -3.90 13.25
CA LEU A 256 -9.57 -2.87 14.24
C LEU A 256 -9.49 -3.48 15.64
N ASP A 257 -8.41 -3.18 16.34
CA ASP A 257 -8.25 -3.43 17.77
C ASP A 257 -7.43 -2.30 18.42
N ASP A 258 -6.94 -2.54 19.64
CA ASP A 258 -6.25 -1.54 20.46
C ASP A 258 -4.90 -1.06 19.88
N ASP A 259 -4.22 -1.88 19.07
CA ASP A 259 -2.86 -1.60 18.60
C ASP A 259 -2.66 -1.69 17.08
N THR A 260 -3.60 -2.31 16.37
CA THR A 260 -3.50 -2.66 14.96
C THR A 260 -4.79 -2.31 14.24
N ARG A 261 -4.63 -1.71 13.06
CA ARG A 261 -5.75 -1.39 12.17
C ARG A 261 -5.41 -1.69 10.73
N ILE A 262 -6.34 -2.33 10.03
CA ILE A 262 -6.23 -2.64 8.62
C ILE A 262 -7.35 -1.93 7.88
N THR A 263 -7.00 -1.28 6.78
CA THR A 263 -7.97 -0.64 5.90
C THR A 263 -7.78 -1.09 4.46
N ARG A 264 -8.88 -1.15 3.72
CA ARG A 264 -8.90 -1.41 2.27
C ARG A 264 -9.46 -0.20 1.55
N GLY A 265 -8.70 0.36 0.61
CA GLY A 265 -9.18 1.46 -0.23
C GLY A 265 -10.21 1.00 -1.26
N ASP A 266 -10.89 1.96 -1.90
CA ASP A 266 -11.82 1.77 -3.03
C ASP A 266 -11.29 0.85 -4.16
N ARG A 267 -9.97 0.85 -4.38
CA ARG A 267 -9.29 0.01 -5.39
C ARG A 267 -8.68 -1.27 -4.82
N GLY A 268 -9.04 -1.65 -3.60
CA GLY A 268 -8.47 -2.82 -2.91
C GLY A 268 -7.07 -2.58 -2.35
N GLU A 269 -6.64 -1.33 -2.21
CA GLU A 269 -5.34 -0.99 -1.61
C GLU A 269 -5.29 -1.42 -0.14
N LEU A 270 -4.37 -2.31 0.21
CA LEU A 270 -4.15 -2.74 1.59
C LEU A 270 -3.30 -1.69 2.31
N ARG A 271 -3.74 -1.27 3.49
CA ARG A 271 -2.96 -0.41 4.39
C ARG A 271 -3.01 -1.01 5.79
N VAL A 272 -1.83 -1.10 6.41
CA VAL A 272 -1.68 -1.63 7.75
C VAL A 272 -1.10 -0.53 8.63
N PHE A 273 -1.75 -0.30 9.77
CA PHE A 273 -1.40 0.71 10.75
C PHE A 273 -1.18 0.07 12.11
N VAL A 274 -0.32 0.71 12.90
CA VAL A 274 -0.14 0.41 14.32
C VAL A 274 -0.28 1.67 15.15
N VAL A 275 -0.73 1.56 16.39
CA VAL A 275 -0.78 2.69 17.33
C VAL A 275 0.62 3.29 17.54
N SER A 276 0.70 4.61 17.73
CA SER A 276 1.95 5.38 17.87
C SER A 276 1.95 6.29 19.08
#